data_AF-A0A0F9RN01-F1
#
_entry.id   AF-A0A0F9RN01-F1
#
_cell.length_a   1.000
_cell.length_b   1.000
_cell.length_c   1.000
_cell.angle_alpha   90.00
_cell.angle_beta   90.00
_cell.angle_gamma   90.00
#
_symmetry.space_group_name_H-M   'P 1'
#
loop_
_entity.id
_entity.type
_entity.pdbx_description
1 polymer ?
#
loop_
_entity_poly.entity_id
_entity_poly.type
_entity_poly.pdbx_seq_one_letter_code
_entity_poly.pdbx_strand_id
1 'polypeptide(L)'
;MKELFEKLDIKISKIDGVIFKTTTLDLVYMISGMNFLRIRPKTKALEIMTAPDYYDGIIKLADENEIDECLVSIVESYELIKKKRSKK
;
A
#
# COMPACT_ATOMS: atom_id res chain seq x y z
N MET A 1 3.35 8.71 -13.89
CA MET A 1 3.14 7.40 -13.23
C MET A 1 4.37 6.87 -12.51
N LYS A 2 5.55 6.81 -13.14
CA LYS A 2 6.78 6.38 -12.45
C LYS A 2 7.11 7.26 -11.22
N GLU A 3 7.11 8.58 -11.39
CA GLU A 3 7.38 9.53 -10.29
C GLU A 3 6.37 9.46 -9.15
N LEU A 4 5.07 9.29 -9.47
CA LEU A 4 4.01 9.14 -8.49
C LEU A 4 4.24 7.89 -7.61
N PHE A 5 4.61 6.79 -8.25
CA PHE A 5 4.97 5.57 -7.55
C PHE A 5 6.22 5.75 -6.69
N GLU A 6 7.29 6.35 -7.22
CA GLU A 6 8.53 6.58 -6.47
C GLU A 6 8.30 7.44 -5.22
N LYS A 7 7.51 8.51 -5.33
CA LYS A 7 7.13 9.35 -4.17
C LYS A 7 6.37 8.55 -3.11
N LEU A 8 5.40 7.74 -3.53
CA LEU A 8 4.60 6.90 -2.64
C LEU A 8 5.45 5.81 -1.98
N ASP A 9 6.31 5.14 -2.75
CA ASP A 9 7.22 4.09 -2.29
C ASP A 9 8.22 4.61 -1.25
N ILE A 10 8.79 5.81 -1.45
CA ILE A 10 9.65 6.46 -0.46
C ILE A 10 8.92 6.67 0.87
N LYS A 11 7.65 7.07 0.83
CA LYS A 11 6.85 7.28 2.05
C LYS A 11 6.49 5.96 2.72
N ILE A 12 6.12 4.91 1.97
CA ILE A 12 5.82 3.58 2.51
C ILE A 12 7.08 2.92 3.10
N SER A 13 8.23 3.06 2.45
CA SER A 13 9.50 2.48 2.88
C SER A 13 10.03 3.05 4.20
N LYS A 14 9.51 4.20 4.65
CA LYS A 14 9.82 4.75 5.98
C LYS A 14 9.05 4.04 7.11
N ILE A 15 8.05 3.22 6.79
CA ILE A 15 7.30 2.46 7.78
C ILE A 15 8.14 1.27 8.25
N ASP A 16 8.28 1.14 9.58
CA ASP A 16 9.13 0.12 10.19
C ASP A 16 8.66 -1.32 9.89
N GLY A 17 9.62 -2.17 9.52
CA GLY A 17 9.40 -3.59 9.26
C GLY A 17 8.64 -3.92 7.97
N VAL A 18 8.51 -2.95 7.06
CA VAL A 18 7.90 -3.16 5.74
C VAL A 18 8.88 -3.83 4.78
N ILE A 19 8.39 -4.85 4.09
CA ILE A 19 9.09 -5.59 3.04
C ILE A 19 8.35 -5.38 1.73
N PHE A 20 9.07 -4.95 0.71
CA PHE A 20 8.55 -4.77 -0.64
C PHE A 20 8.81 -6.02 -1.49
N LYS A 21 7.80 -6.42 -2.28
CA LYS A 21 7.89 -7.48 -3.28
C LYS A 21 7.14 -7.08 -4.54
N THR A 22 7.63 -7.53 -5.69
CA THR A 22 6.92 -7.38 -6.96
C THR A 22 6.31 -8.72 -7.36
N THR A 23 5.14 -8.66 -7.97
CA THR A 23 4.50 -9.77 -8.66
C THR A 23 4.31 -9.39 -10.13
N THR A 24 3.81 -10.31 -10.95
CA THR A 24 3.61 -10.07 -12.39
C THR A 24 2.73 -8.86 -12.70
N LEU A 25 1.81 -8.50 -11.81
CA LEU A 25 0.83 -7.42 -12.02
C LEU A 25 0.84 -6.36 -10.91
N ASP A 26 1.25 -6.73 -9.70
CA ASP A 26 1.07 -5.92 -8.50
C ASP A 26 2.39 -5.74 -7.75
N LEU A 27 2.51 -4.57 -7.14
CA LEU A 27 3.55 -4.18 -6.20
C LEU A 27 3.00 -4.44 -4.80
N VAL A 28 3.60 -5.34 -4.03
CA VAL A 28 3.04 -5.86 -2.78
C VAL A 28 3.93 -5.46 -1.62
N TYR A 29 3.34 -4.86 -0.59
CA TYR A 29 4.02 -4.55 0.65
C TYR A 29 3.51 -5.44 1.77
N MET A 30 4.47 -5.93 2.54
CA MET A 30 4.27 -6.89 3.61
C MET A 30 4.83 -6.34 4.91
N ILE A 31 4.20 -6.68 6.03
CA ILE A 31 4.82 -6.58 7.34
C ILE A 31 4.74 -7.97 7.97
N SER A 32 5.83 -8.41 8.59
CA SER A 32 5.79 -9.61 9.44
C SER A 32 5.28 -10.88 8.72
N GLY A 33 5.53 -11.00 7.41
CA GLY A 33 5.07 -12.14 6.59
C GLY A 33 3.62 -12.06 6.11
N MET A 34 2.88 -10.99 6.46
CA MET A 34 1.52 -10.74 5.99
C MET A 34 1.50 -9.58 4.99
N ASN A 35 0.79 -9.75 3.89
CA ASN A 35 0.51 -8.65 2.98
C ASN A 35 -0.42 -7.67 3.69
N PHE A 36 -0.20 -6.37 3.54
CA PHE A 36 -1.12 -5.34 4.02
C PHE A 36 -1.49 -4.31 2.95
N LEU A 37 -0.71 -4.25 1.87
CA LEU A 37 -0.90 -3.29 0.79
C LEU A 37 -0.52 -3.92 -0.56
N ARG A 38 -1.31 -3.63 -1.58
CA ARG A 38 -1.01 -3.92 -2.99
C ARG A 38 -1.24 -2.66 -3.81
N ILE A 39 -0.33 -2.39 -4.72
CA ILE A 39 -0.39 -1.27 -5.66
C ILE A 39 -0.35 -1.84 -7.06
N ARG A 40 -1.39 -1.57 -7.84
CA ARG A 40 -1.46 -1.96 -9.24
C ARG A 40 -1.28 -0.73 -10.13
N PRO A 41 -0.17 -0.64 -10.89
CA PRO A 41 -0.01 0.45 -11.83
C PRO A 41 -0.94 0.25 -13.02
N LYS A 42 -1.84 1.20 -13.25
CA LYS A 42 -2.64 1.30 -14.48
C LYS A 42 -2.11 2.41 -15.37
N THR A 43 -2.67 2.55 -16.56
CA THR A 43 -2.26 3.58 -17.53
C THR A 43 -2.51 5.00 -17.01
N LYS A 44 -3.51 5.21 -16.16
CA LYS A 44 -3.97 6.55 -15.72
C LYS A 44 -3.89 6.81 -14.21
N ALA A 45 -3.77 5.77 -13.39
CA ALA A 45 -3.76 5.88 -11.93
C ALA A 45 -3.08 4.66 -11.29
N LEU A 46 -2.62 4.81 -10.05
CA LEU A 46 -2.20 3.70 -9.20
C LEU A 46 -3.44 3.21 -8.44
N GLU A 47 -3.82 1.95 -8.62
CA GLU A 47 -4.87 1.34 -7.81
C GLU A 47 -4.26 0.81 -6.52
N ILE A 48 -4.64 1.43 -5.41
CA ILE A 48 -4.14 1.11 -4.07
C ILE A 48 -5.20 0.24 -3.38
N MET A 49 -4.77 -0.95 -2.98
CA MET A 49 -5.60 -1.99 -2.41
C MET A 49 -5.05 -2.34 -1.03
N THR A 50 -5.82 -2.10 0.02
CA THR A 50 -5.41 -2.31 1.41
C THR A 50 -6.08 -3.54 2.02
N ALA A 51 -5.41 -4.22 2.94
CA ALA A 51 -5.99 -5.30 3.72
C ALA A 51 -6.96 -4.75 4.80
N PRO A 52 -7.87 -5.57 5.36
CA PRO A 52 -8.10 -6.98 5.09
C PRO A 52 -8.83 -7.28 3.78
N ASP A 53 -9.56 -6.31 3.22
CA ASP A 53 -10.46 -6.49 2.08
C ASP A 53 -9.91 -5.77 0.84
N TYR A 54 -8.90 -6.34 0.19
CA TYR A 54 -8.17 -5.72 -0.94
C TYR A 54 -9.01 -5.26 -2.13
N TYR A 55 -10.19 -5.82 -2.31
CA TYR A 55 -11.06 -5.53 -3.45
C TYR A 55 -12.26 -4.67 -3.07
N ASP A 56 -12.40 -4.35 -1.78
CA ASP A 56 -13.38 -3.41 -1.25
C ASP A 56 -12.66 -2.08 -0.96
N GLY A 57 -13.21 -0.96 -1.45
CA GLY A 57 -12.58 0.35 -1.24
C GLY A 57 -11.26 0.61 -1.98
N ILE A 58 -11.12 0.15 -3.24
CA ILE A 58 -9.92 0.43 -4.07
C ILE A 58 -9.74 1.95 -4.25
N ILE A 59 -8.62 2.49 -3.77
CA ILE A 59 -8.27 3.91 -3.92
C ILE A 59 -7.56 4.10 -5.26
N LYS A 60 -8.02 5.06 -6.07
CA LYS A 60 -7.42 5.38 -7.37
C LYS A 60 -6.59 6.64 -7.22
N LEU A 61 -5.29 6.48 -7.05
CA LEU A 61 -4.35 7.58 -6.91
C LEU A 61 -3.89 8.05 -8.30
N ALA A 62 -4.34 9.22 -8.73
CA ALA A 62 -3.98 9.78 -10.02
C ALA A 62 -3.06 11.01 -9.89
N ASP A 63 -3.14 11.73 -8.77
CA ASP A 63 -2.39 12.94 -8.49
C ASP A 63 -1.45 12.78 -7.28
N GLU A 64 -0.35 13.52 -7.27
CA GLU A 64 0.59 13.50 -6.15
C GLU A 64 0.06 14.19 -4.88
N ASN A 65 -0.87 15.12 -5.04
CA ASN A 65 -1.53 15.81 -3.92
C ASN A 65 -2.42 14.86 -3.10
N GLU A 66 -2.86 13.76 -3.71
CA GLU A 66 -3.67 12.72 -3.07
C GLU A 66 -2.81 11.70 -2.30
N ILE A 67 -1.47 11.75 -2.39
CA ILE A 67 -0.57 10.79 -1.74
C ILE A 67 -0.74 10.81 -0.23
N ASP A 68 -0.85 12.00 0.37
CA ASP A 68 -0.94 12.13 1.82
C ASP A 68 -2.25 11.55 2.37
N GLU A 69 -3.37 11.75 1.68
CA GLU A 69 -4.65 11.12 2.02
C GLU A 69 -4.57 9.59 1.86
N CYS A 70 -4.04 9.13 0.74
CA CYS A 70 -3.86 7.71 0.48
C CYS A 70 -2.99 7.01 1.56
N LEU A 71 -1.98 7.71 2.09
CA LEU A 71 -1.11 7.16 3.13
C LEU A 71 -1.83 6.92 4.45
N VAL A 72 -2.85 7.70 4.77
CA VAL A 72 -3.67 7.47 5.97
C VAL A 72 -4.25 6.07 5.92
N SER A 73 -4.93 5.71 4.82
CA SER A 73 -5.53 4.38 4.66
C SER A 73 -4.49 3.25 4.64
N ILE A 74 -3.29 3.50 4.08
CA ILE A 74 -2.19 2.53 4.09
C ILE A 74 -1.71 2.27 5.52
N VAL A 75 -1.52 3.32 6.32
CA VAL A 75 -1.07 3.22 7.71
C VAL A 75 -2.13 2.56 8.59
N GLU A 76 -3.41 2.86 8.36
CA GLU A 76 -4.52 2.19 9.06
C GLU A 76 -4.52 0.69 8.78
N SER A 77 -4.36 0.28 7.52
CA SER A 77 -4.21 -1.13 7.13
C SER A 77 -3.00 -1.79 7.79
N TYR A 78 -1.85 -1.12 7.77
CA TYR A 78 -0.63 -1.57 8.44
C TYR A 78 -0.86 -1.83 9.93
N GLU A 79 -1.43 -0.87 10.65
CA GLU A 79 -1.71 -0.99 12.09
C GLU A 79 -2.74 -2.09 12.38
N LEU A 80 -3.73 -2.27 11.50
CA LEU A 80 -4.73 -3.34 11.62
C LEU A 80 -4.09 -4.72 11.47
N ILE A 81 -3.23 -4.92 10.46
CA ILE A 81 -2.50 -6.19 10.24
C ILE A 81 -1.50 -6.45 11.38
N LYS A 82 -0.79 -5.42 11.82
CA LYS A 82 0.12 -5.50 12.97
C LYS A 82 -0.61 -5.93 14.25
N LYS A 83 -1.75 -5.31 14.57
CA LYS A 83 -2.59 -5.68 15.74
C LYS A 83 -3.13 -7.10 15.64
N LYS A 84 -3.55 -7.56 14.44
CA LYS A 84 -4.00 -8.94 14.24
C LYS A 84 -2.91 -9.96 14.56
N ARG A 85 -1.63 -9.62 14.31
CA ARG A 85 -0.49 -10.49 14.66
C ARG A 85 -0.23 -10.53 16.16
N SER A 86 -0.24 -9.40 16.87
CA SER A 86 0.01 -9.37 18.32
C SER A 86 -1.04 -10.11 19.16
N LYS A 87 -2.18 -10.49 18.56
CA LYS A 87 -3.23 -11.30 19.21
C LYS A 87 -3.05 -12.82 19.02
N LYS A 88 -2.06 -13.27 18.26
CA LYS A 88 -1.68 -14.69 18.11
C LYS A 88 -0.46 -15.01 18.96
#